data_AF-A0A4U7F206-F1
#
_entry.id   AF-A0A4U7F206-F1
#
_cell.length_a   1.000
_cell.length_b   1.000
_cell.length_c   1.000
_cell.angle_alpha   90.00
_cell.angle_beta   90.00
_cell.angle_gamma   90.00
#
_symmetry.space_group_name_H-M   'P 1'
#
loop_
_entity.id
_entity.type
_entity.pdbx_description
1 polymer ?
#
loop_
_entity_poly.entity_id
_entity_poly.type
_entity_poly.pdbx_seq_one_letter_code
_entity_poly.pdbx_strand_id
1 'polypeptide(L)'
;FRADLPGVDLDRALRLAVVHDVAEAETGDVATRADSTAEPPDSDAKEAAEREAMVALAGPLPDRVRDAWEEYEVRESPEAVLVKECDLLDVCLQAVVYERGDRYDPAAGDPDAFHEYDDLDEFFATTEPRLRTETGRDLFERLRERYRIARDR
;
A
#
# COMPACT_ATOMS: atom_id res chain seq x y z
N PHE A 1 -2.46 19.34 -11.44
CA PHE A 1 -2.92 18.65 -10.22
C PHE A 1 -3.83 19.50 -9.33
N ARG A 2 -3.45 20.71 -8.88
CA ARG A 2 -4.29 21.47 -7.91
C ARG A 2 -5.72 21.76 -8.42
N ALA A 3 -5.87 22.00 -9.72
CA ALA A 3 -7.18 22.21 -10.34
C ALA A 3 -7.97 20.91 -10.57
N ASP A 4 -7.29 19.78 -10.56
CA ASP A 4 -7.83 18.46 -10.92
C ASP A 4 -8.35 17.69 -9.69
N LEU A 5 -7.88 18.04 -8.49
CA LEU A 5 -8.27 17.45 -7.22
C LEU A 5 -8.83 18.54 -6.26
N PRO A 6 -10.00 19.12 -6.59
CA PRO A 6 -10.62 20.11 -5.71
C PRO A 6 -10.96 19.47 -4.36
N GLY A 7 -10.49 20.09 -3.27
CA GLY A 7 -10.71 19.58 -1.91
C GLY A 7 -9.56 18.73 -1.35
N VAL A 8 -8.45 18.61 -2.08
CA VAL A 8 -7.19 18.02 -1.58
C VAL A 8 -6.10 19.10 -1.54
N ASP A 9 -5.48 19.27 -0.37
CA ASP A 9 -4.22 19.99 -0.24
C ASP A 9 -3.07 19.09 -0.71
N LEU A 10 -2.57 19.36 -1.92
CA LEU A 10 -1.48 18.57 -2.50
C LEU A 10 -0.17 18.66 -1.73
N ASP A 11 0.12 19.80 -1.11
CA ASP A 11 1.37 19.96 -0.37
C ASP A 11 1.33 19.10 0.90
N ARG A 12 0.13 18.92 1.49
CA ARG A 12 -0.13 18.00 2.59
C ARG A 12 -0.12 16.54 2.12
N ALA A 13 -0.83 16.20 1.05
CA ALA A 13 -0.85 14.84 0.49
C ALA A 13 0.56 14.33 0.13
N LEU A 14 1.40 15.18 -0.47
CA LEU A 14 2.79 14.84 -0.77
C LEU A 14 3.63 14.57 0.49
N ARG A 15 3.35 15.27 1.60
CA ARG A 15 4.04 14.98 2.87
C ARG A 15 3.63 13.62 3.41
N LEU A 16 2.34 13.30 3.42
CA LEU A 16 1.84 11.99 3.84
C LEU A 16 2.50 10.88 3.00
N ALA A 17 2.51 11.03 1.67
CA ALA A 17 3.11 10.06 0.76
C ALA A 17 4.60 9.83 1.03
N VAL A 18 5.35 10.88 1.39
CA VAL A 18 6.78 10.75 1.70
C VAL A 18 7.02 10.03 3.04
N VAL A 19 6.14 10.20 4.02
CA VAL A 19 6.39 9.71 5.39
C VAL A 19 5.73 8.38 5.72
N HIS A 20 4.74 7.94 4.95
CA HIS A 20 3.86 6.82 5.35
C HIS A 20 4.60 5.55 5.77
N ASP A 21 5.56 5.08 4.97
CA ASP A 21 6.33 3.86 5.26
C ASP A 21 7.70 4.12 5.92
N VAL A 22 7.94 5.33 6.45
CA VAL A 22 9.25 5.63 7.07
C VAL A 22 9.55 4.72 8.26
N ALA A 23 8.52 4.29 9.00
CA ALA A 23 8.66 3.33 10.10
C ALA A 23 9.26 1.99 9.65
N GLU A 24 8.95 1.56 8.42
CA GLU A 24 9.38 0.26 7.85
C GLU A 24 10.90 0.17 7.64
N ALA A 25 11.59 1.30 7.67
CA ALA A 25 13.06 1.33 7.68
C ALA A 25 13.66 0.62 8.92
N GLU A 26 12.93 0.58 10.04
CA GLU A 26 13.34 -0.08 11.29
C GLU A 26 12.52 -1.35 11.57
N THR A 27 11.20 -1.33 11.30
CA THR A 27 10.33 -2.49 11.58
C THR A 27 10.38 -3.57 10.49
N GLY A 28 10.86 -3.21 9.28
CA GLY A 28 10.69 -4.01 8.07
C GLY A 28 9.27 -3.91 7.50
N ASP A 29 9.14 -4.20 6.20
CA ASP A 29 7.86 -4.32 5.51
C ASP A 29 7.23 -5.68 5.84
N VAL A 30 6.31 -5.67 6.81
CA VAL A 30 5.50 -6.84 7.14
C VAL A 30 4.30 -6.88 6.20
N ALA A 31 4.44 -7.66 5.14
CA ALA A 31 3.40 -7.86 4.13
C ALA A 31 2.08 -8.33 4.75
N THR A 32 1.00 -7.60 4.45
CA THR A 32 -0.36 -8.06 4.77
C THR A 32 -0.74 -9.15 3.78
N ARG A 33 -0.69 -10.40 4.22
CA ARG A 33 -1.12 -11.55 3.42
C ARG A 33 -2.63 -11.75 3.51
N ALA A 34 -3.23 -12.24 2.44
CA ALA A 34 -4.62 -12.65 2.36
C ALA A 34 -4.86 -14.07 2.90
N ASP A 35 -3.81 -14.77 3.35
CA ASP A 35 -3.90 -16.12 3.90
C ASP A 35 -4.89 -16.15 5.07
N SER A 36 -6.04 -16.78 4.82
CA SER A 36 -7.13 -16.96 5.77
C SER A 36 -6.79 -17.93 6.92
N THR A 37 -5.65 -18.62 6.84
CA THR A 37 -5.14 -19.60 7.82
C THR A 37 -3.98 -19.10 8.67
N ALA A 38 -3.32 -18.01 8.27
CA ALA A 38 -2.33 -17.32 9.08
C ALA A 38 -3.03 -16.56 10.22
N GLU A 39 -2.45 -16.56 11.43
CA GLU A 39 -2.89 -15.61 12.45
C GLU A 39 -2.72 -14.20 11.85
N PRO A 40 -3.78 -13.37 11.82
CA PRO A 40 -3.65 -12.00 11.35
C PRO A 40 -2.56 -11.35 12.20
N PRO A 41 -1.59 -10.64 11.57
CA PRO A 41 -0.59 -9.92 12.34
C PRO A 41 -1.31 -9.06 13.37
N ASP A 42 -0.88 -9.14 14.63
CA ASP A 42 -1.44 -8.34 15.72
C ASP A 42 -1.31 -6.87 15.32
N SER A 43 -2.41 -6.29 14.85
CA SER A 43 -2.44 -4.94 14.29
C SER A 43 -1.99 -3.93 15.32
N ASP A 44 -2.34 -4.16 16.58
CA ASP A 44 -2.00 -3.27 17.68
C ASP A 44 -0.50 -3.37 17.99
N ALA A 45 0.09 -4.57 17.91
CA ALA A 45 1.53 -4.75 18.06
C ALA A 45 2.32 -4.13 16.89
N LYS A 46 1.84 -4.27 15.65
CA LYS A 46 2.45 -3.64 14.47
C LYS A 46 2.41 -2.11 14.59
N GLU A 47 1.22 -1.55 14.86
CA GLU A 47 1.06 -0.10 15.04
C GLU A 47 1.92 0.43 16.20
N ALA A 48 2.03 -0.31 17.31
CA ALA A 48 2.89 0.08 18.43
C ALA A 48 4.37 0.10 18.04
N ALA A 49 4.84 -0.91 17.31
CA ALA A 49 6.22 -0.98 16.83
C ALA A 49 6.54 0.15 15.85
N GLU A 50 5.63 0.45 14.91
CA GLU A 50 5.81 1.55 13.96
C GLU A 50 5.79 2.92 14.64
N ARG A 51 4.92 3.11 15.65
CA ARG A 51 4.93 4.32 16.49
C ARG A 51 6.26 4.49 17.22
N GLU A 52 6.80 3.42 17.81
CA GLU A 52 8.10 3.46 18.47
C GLU A 52 9.23 3.81 17.49
N ALA A 53 9.23 3.19 16.30
CA ALA A 53 10.16 3.50 15.23
C ALA A 53 10.08 4.97 14.81
N MET A 54 8.88 5.51 14.64
CA MET A 54 8.70 6.91 14.28
C MET A 54 9.14 7.89 15.36
N VAL A 55 9.00 7.55 16.65
CA VAL A 55 9.57 8.35 17.75
C VAL A 55 11.09 8.43 17.62
N ALA A 56 11.75 7.32 17.29
CA ALA A 56 13.20 7.27 17.11
C ALA A 56 13.66 8.01 15.83
N LEU A 57 13.03 7.73 14.68
CA LEU A 57 13.39 8.24 13.37
C LEU A 57 13.06 9.73 13.20
N ALA A 58 11.89 10.17 13.66
CA ALA A 58 11.43 11.54 13.51
C ALA A 58 11.85 12.47 14.67
N GLY A 59 12.42 11.94 15.75
CA GLY A 59 12.86 12.73 16.90
C GLY A 59 13.76 13.94 16.57
N PRO A 60 14.70 13.84 15.61
CA PRO A 60 15.52 14.97 15.15
C PRO A 60 14.80 15.93 14.18
N LEU A 61 13.61 15.58 13.70
CA LEU A 61 12.87 16.31 12.68
C LEU A 61 11.78 17.21 13.31
N PRO A 62 11.26 18.20 12.57
CA PRO A 62 10.13 18.99 13.05
C PRO A 62 8.87 18.14 13.29
N ASP A 63 8.09 18.46 14.33
CA ASP A 63 6.88 17.71 14.75
C ASP A 63 5.93 17.37 13.59
N ARG A 64 5.80 18.28 12.61
CA ARG A 64 5.01 18.07 11.39
C ARG A 64 5.31 16.79 10.59
N VAL A 65 6.47 16.16 10.80
CA VAL A 65 6.81 14.85 10.19
C VAL A 65 6.06 13.74 10.90
N ARG A 66 6.13 13.70 12.24
CA ARG A 66 5.37 12.74 13.04
C ARG A 66 3.86 12.98 12.88
N ASP A 67 3.42 14.24 12.91
CA ASP A 67 1.99 14.59 12.76
C ASP A 67 1.45 14.13 11.39
N ALA A 68 2.27 14.23 10.34
CA ALA A 68 1.91 13.74 9.01
C ALA A 68 1.81 12.20 8.98
N TRP A 69 2.73 11.49 9.63
CA TRP A 69 2.64 10.04 9.73
C TRP A 69 1.40 9.59 10.53
N GLU A 70 1.13 10.22 11.67
CA GLU A 70 -0.07 9.93 12.48
C GLU A 70 -1.36 10.21 11.71
N GLU A 71 -1.40 11.30 10.92
CA GLU A 71 -2.53 11.60 10.05
C GLU A 71 -2.77 10.50 9.00
N TYR A 72 -1.69 10.02 8.37
CA TYR A 72 -1.79 8.94 7.39
C TYR A 72 -2.36 7.67 8.03
N GLU A 73 -1.90 7.29 9.23
CA GLU A 73 -2.38 6.09 9.92
C GLU A 73 -3.86 6.14 10.30
N VAL A 74 -4.37 7.31 10.69
CA VAL A 74 -5.78 7.48 11.05
C VAL A 74 -6.72 7.41 9.82
N ARG A 75 -6.22 7.74 8.62
CA ARG A 75 -6.96 7.59 7.34
C ARG A 75 -8.30 8.34 7.27
N GLU A 76 -8.40 9.50 7.91
CA GLU A 76 -9.64 10.28 7.95
C GLU A 76 -9.67 11.45 6.97
N SER A 77 -8.53 12.09 6.71
CA SER A 77 -8.48 13.25 5.82
C SER A 77 -8.58 12.85 4.33
N PRO A 78 -9.09 13.74 3.45
CA PRO A 78 -9.07 13.51 2.00
C PRO A 78 -7.66 13.22 1.48
N GLU A 79 -6.64 13.87 2.06
CA GLU A 79 -5.24 13.63 1.73
C GLU A 79 -4.79 12.23 2.12
N ALA A 80 -5.08 11.78 3.35
CA ALA A 80 -4.71 10.45 3.83
C ALA A 80 -5.42 9.35 3.05
N VAL A 81 -6.71 9.53 2.73
CA VAL A 81 -7.45 8.60 1.88
C VAL A 81 -6.85 8.52 0.48
N LEU A 82 -6.54 9.67 -0.14
CA LEU A 82 -5.92 9.69 -1.46
C LEU A 82 -4.58 8.94 -1.45
N VAL A 83 -3.71 9.24 -0.49
CA VAL A 83 -2.37 8.65 -0.41
C VAL A 83 -2.47 7.15 -0.14
N LYS A 84 -3.40 6.72 0.72
CA LYS A 84 -3.60 5.29 0.99
C LYS A 84 -4.10 4.53 -0.24
N GLU A 85 -4.98 5.13 -1.04
CA GLU A 85 -5.40 4.50 -2.30
C GLU A 85 -4.28 4.47 -3.33
N CYS A 86 -3.43 5.52 -3.40
CA CYS A 86 -2.25 5.51 -4.26
C CYS A 86 -1.29 4.38 -3.87
N ASP A 87 -1.00 4.19 -2.58
CA ASP A 87 -0.19 3.09 -2.05
C ASP A 87 -0.74 1.72 -2.48
N LEU A 88 -2.04 1.46 -2.22
CA LEU A 88 -2.68 0.20 -2.61
C LEU A 88 -2.67 -0.05 -4.14
N LEU A 89 -2.90 0.99 -4.93
CA LEU A 89 -2.89 0.89 -6.39
C LEU A 89 -1.47 0.72 -6.95
N ASP A 90 -0.44 1.20 -6.27
CA ASP A 90 0.96 1.04 -6.69
C ASP A 90 1.37 -0.43 -6.66
N VAL A 91 0.95 -1.18 -5.63
CA VAL A 91 1.17 -2.63 -5.55
C VAL A 91 0.50 -3.36 -6.73
N CYS A 92 -0.73 -3.00 -7.07
CA CYS A 92 -1.43 -3.55 -8.24
C CYS A 92 -0.71 -3.19 -9.57
N LEU A 93 -0.20 -1.97 -9.68
CA LEU A 93 0.58 -1.53 -10.84
C LEU A 93 1.89 -2.31 -10.94
N GLN A 94 2.56 -2.56 -9.81
CA GLN A 94 3.79 -3.32 -9.76
C GLN A 94 3.57 -4.76 -10.24
N ALA A 95 2.43 -5.38 -9.88
CA ALA A 95 2.05 -6.70 -10.40
C ALA A 95 1.96 -6.71 -11.93
N VAL A 96 1.33 -5.70 -12.54
CA VAL A 96 1.28 -5.54 -14.00
C VAL A 96 2.69 -5.42 -14.61
N VAL A 97 3.60 -4.71 -13.95
CA VAL A 97 4.98 -4.53 -14.42
C VAL A 97 5.77 -5.85 -14.34
N TYR A 98 5.57 -6.63 -13.29
CA TYR A 98 6.24 -7.92 -13.12
C TYR A 98 5.80 -8.94 -14.16
N GLU A 99 4.49 -9.09 -14.40
CA GLU A 99 3.96 -9.97 -15.45
C GLU A 99 4.50 -9.60 -16.83
N ARG A 100 4.46 -8.30 -17.18
CA ARG A 100 4.93 -7.85 -18.50
C ARG A 100 6.43 -8.00 -18.72
N GLY A 101 7.19 -8.07 -17.64
CA GLY A 101 8.65 -8.13 -17.68
C GLY A 101 9.20 -9.53 -17.49
N ASP A 102 8.35 -10.56 -17.40
CA ASP A 102 8.71 -11.92 -16.99
C ASP A 102 9.57 -11.92 -15.71
N ARG A 103 9.28 -10.99 -14.79
CA ARG A 103 10.04 -10.79 -13.54
C ARG A 103 9.48 -11.59 -12.37
N TYR A 104 8.33 -12.20 -12.58
CA TYR A 104 7.74 -13.15 -11.66
C TYR A 104 8.00 -14.55 -12.20
N ASP A 105 8.72 -15.35 -11.41
CA ASP A 105 8.92 -16.78 -11.69
C ASP A 105 8.32 -17.56 -10.51
N PRO A 106 7.12 -18.13 -10.68
CA PRO A 106 6.46 -18.90 -9.62
C PRO A 106 7.27 -20.15 -9.21
N ALA A 107 8.23 -20.59 -10.01
CA ALA A 107 9.13 -21.71 -9.69
C ALA A 107 10.42 -21.27 -8.97
N ALA A 108 10.75 -19.97 -8.94
CA ALA A 108 11.92 -19.44 -8.25
C ALA A 108 11.63 -18.98 -6.81
N GLY A 109 10.34 -18.87 -6.45
CA GLY A 109 9.88 -18.50 -5.10
C GLY A 109 9.80 -19.68 -4.13
N ASP A 110 9.49 -19.37 -2.87
CA ASP A 110 9.05 -20.38 -1.91
C ASP A 110 7.63 -20.84 -2.31
N PRO A 111 7.43 -22.10 -2.73
CA PRO A 111 6.12 -22.60 -3.15
C PRO A 111 5.09 -22.62 -2.01
N ASP A 112 5.54 -22.46 -0.75
CA ASP A 112 4.67 -22.36 0.43
C ASP A 112 4.30 -20.91 0.79
N ALA A 113 4.77 -19.91 0.02
CA ALA A 113 4.44 -18.50 0.29
C ALA A 113 3.03 -18.10 -0.16
N PHE A 114 2.42 -18.82 -1.12
CA PHE A 114 1.16 -18.44 -1.77
C PHE A 114 0.27 -19.67 -2.04
N HIS A 115 -0.62 -20.02 -1.11
CA HIS A 115 -1.53 -21.17 -1.27
C HIS A 115 -2.95 -20.80 -1.71
N GLU A 116 -3.40 -19.56 -1.47
CA GLU A 116 -4.81 -19.17 -1.68
C GLU A 116 -5.06 -18.43 -3.01
N TYR A 117 -4.01 -17.91 -3.66
CA TYR A 117 -4.12 -17.13 -4.89
C TYR A 117 -3.11 -17.59 -5.94
N ASP A 118 -3.53 -17.58 -7.21
CA ASP A 118 -2.66 -17.86 -8.35
C ASP A 118 -1.84 -16.60 -8.69
N ASP A 119 -0.54 -16.78 -8.90
CA ASP A 119 0.40 -15.72 -9.28
C ASP A 119 0.35 -14.48 -8.36
N LEU A 120 0.11 -13.30 -8.91
CA LEU A 120 0.06 -12.02 -8.20
C LEU A 120 -1.39 -11.56 -7.92
N ASP A 121 -2.38 -12.46 -8.00
CA ASP A 121 -3.81 -12.15 -7.79
C ASP A 121 -4.10 -11.64 -6.37
N GLU A 122 -3.30 -12.04 -5.38
CA GLU A 122 -3.43 -11.62 -3.99
C GLU A 122 -3.38 -10.09 -3.83
N PHE A 123 -2.53 -9.40 -4.58
CA PHE A 123 -2.42 -7.93 -4.52
C PHE A 123 -3.73 -7.25 -4.94
N PHE A 124 -4.44 -7.84 -5.90
CA PHE A 124 -5.75 -7.33 -6.31
C PHE A 124 -6.83 -7.67 -5.27
N ALA A 125 -6.80 -8.89 -4.73
CA ALA A 125 -7.77 -9.37 -3.73
C ALA A 125 -7.70 -8.57 -2.41
N THR A 126 -6.49 -8.23 -1.95
CA THR A 126 -6.27 -7.43 -0.74
C THR A 126 -6.57 -5.95 -0.95
N THR A 127 -6.37 -5.42 -2.16
CA THR A 127 -6.59 -4.01 -2.50
C THR A 127 -8.06 -3.66 -2.65
N GLU A 128 -8.83 -4.47 -3.40
CA GLU A 128 -10.24 -4.19 -3.75
C GLU A 128 -11.13 -3.75 -2.57
N PRO A 129 -11.17 -4.47 -1.43
CA PRO A 129 -12.05 -4.10 -0.30
C PRO A 129 -11.61 -2.84 0.45
N ARG A 130 -10.38 -2.35 0.23
CA ARG A 130 -9.80 -1.20 0.95
C ARG A 130 -10.00 0.13 0.23
N LEU A 131 -10.44 0.09 -1.03
CA LEU A 131 -10.73 1.29 -1.82
C LEU A 131 -12.05 1.94 -1.40
N ARG A 132 -11.99 3.24 -1.11
CA ARG A 132 -13.08 4.07 -0.59
C ARG A 132 -13.70 4.94 -1.67
N THR A 133 -12.91 5.45 -2.62
CA THR A 133 -13.33 6.42 -3.62
C THR A 133 -13.76 5.75 -4.93
N GLU A 134 -14.62 6.41 -5.70
CA GLU A 134 -14.99 5.96 -7.05
C GLU A 134 -13.79 5.98 -8.00
N THR A 135 -12.95 7.02 -7.91
CA THR A 135 -11.73 7.13 -8.73
C THR A 135 -10.73 6.01 -8.45
N GLY A 136 -10.52 5.66 -7.18
CA GLY A 136 -9.68 4.53 -6.79
C GLY A 136 -10.17 3.21 -7.40
N ARG A 137 -11.48 2.95 -7.33
CA ARG A 137 -12.11 1.76 -7.94
C ARG A 137 -11.98 1.75 -9.46
N ASP A 138 -12.18 2.89 -10.13
CA ASP A 138 -12.02 2.99 -11.59
C ASP A 138 -10.58 2.72 -12.04
N LEU A 139 -9.59 3.21 -11.28
CA LEU A 139 -8.18 2.95 -11.56
C LEU A 139 -7.82 1.49 -11.29
N PHE A 140 -8.32 0.91 -10.21
CA PHE A 140 -8.16 -0.49 -9.87
C PHE A 140 -8.65 -1.40 -11.00
N GLU A 141 -9.86 -1.19 -11.52
CA GLU A 141 -10.39 -2.01 -12.61
C GLU A 141 -9.53 -1.91 -13.89
N ARG A 142 -8.98 -0.73 -14.18
CA ARG A 142 -8.04 -0.57 -15.31
C ARG A 142 -6.73 -1.33 -15.10
N LEU A 143 -6.22 -1.38 -13.87
CA LEU A 143 -5.02 -2.15 -13.54
C LEU A 143 -5.31 -3.65 -13.61
N ARG A 144 -6.44 -4.09 -13.06
CA ARG A 144 -6.90 -5.49 -13.08
C ARG A 144 -7.01 -6.03 -14.50
N GLU A 145 -7.61 -5.27 -15.40
CA GLU A 145 -7.70 -5.64 -16.82
C GLU A 145 -6.32 -5.74 -17.47
N ARG A 146 -5.43 -4.77 -17.19
CA ARG A 146 -4.05 -4.79 -17.72
C ARG A 146 -3.22 -5.96 -17.21
N TYR A 147 -3.47 -6.39 -15.97
CA TYR A 147 -2.82 -7.54 -15.35
C TYR A 147 -3.27 -8.83 -16.00
N ARG A 148 -4.58 -9.06 -16.14
CA ARG A 148 -5.14 -10.24 -16.85
C ARG A 148 -4.57 -10.38 -18.26
N ILE A 149 -4.54 -9.28 -19.02
CA ILE A 149 -3.96 -9.25 -20.37
C ILE A 149 -2.46 -9.55 -20.37
N ALA A 150 -1.73 -9.24 -19.30
CA ALA A 150 -0.30 -9.51 -19.22
C ALA A 150 -0.02 -10.96 -18.86
N ARG A 151 -0.74 -11.50 -17.87
CA ARG A 151 -0.62 -12.88 -17.40
C ARG A 151 -1.00 -13.91 -18.46
N ASP A 152 -2.06 -13.66 -19.22
CA ASP A 152 -2.60 -14.63 -20.19
C ASP A 152 -1.86 -14.63 -21.56
N ARG A 153 -0.63 -14.12 -21.63
CA ARG A 153 0.19 -14.03 -22.86
C ARG A 153 1.10 -15.22 -23.06
#